data_AF-A0A495ZWG0-F1
#
_entry.id   AF-A0A495ZWG0-F1
#
_cell.length_a   1.000
_cell.length_b   1.000
_cell.length_c   1.000
_cell.angle_alpha   90.00
_cell.angle_beta   90.00
_cell.angle_gamma   90.00
#
_symmetry.space_group_name_H-M   'P 1'
#
loop_
_entity.id
_entity.type
_entity.pdbx_description
1 polymer ?
#
loop_
_entity_poly.entity_id
_entity_poly.type
_entity_poly.pdbx_seq_one_letter_code
_entity_poly.pdbx_strand_id
1 'polypeptide(L)'
;MNDGFGDEQDSSQPPNEITGGVPELNAEQREIHQNLKNIGEGMAAFYLDGLKILPDPNLQTAASLLGHIAKEIDRGLKHLLPSKEDVNKISQMLVGKNFGFAPPRILASLNLDVDGLQSSTPLTNQDKARIENGLRERELHRPEYIASILTVLNLDIDNLPSQRIKNRVDIAIRWIDVSTRFNDFDHQHGVGKPPRHLEEFIPLWETFEGVLGNLVGSYLNFLFHVIDPILKHKVPNKEIENSLPNMVKLDPLEAGPRYQYFFEQLPHRGWLEPLSDIGYFNPKYNPPPQEIPDEPGYYRTPVWYALEYVVKVANQTKNRRSGRIVKTLVEIIDAIIKSIDDNGERIENDRTDLQTIKIMGTLFVDLLEPQHITFMGTALKSRGKSGAVDQEIGQTILPRLFEAGKQELTLKLLKIMLEVKSVDGRIQPIMDGYWLESALKEHGQALANLCGVEAAHTALAQIRVLAAADAFAFHFIQLVESDLSRLSHADYTELVVSFTSNIFQSVDPESIEETVQTLLQEPHTISKRIAVKAITDHYSHLKHLFWEWEGNPLDEIELKPEMYQLIQTNSHAFSEGEMEQILQWIESTQD
;
A
#
# COMPACT_ATOMS: atom_id res chain seq x y z
N MET A 1 -61.76 62.51 47.17
CA MET A 1 -60.58 63.08 46.48
C MET A 1 -59.62 61.93 46.36
N ASN A 2 -59.53 61.37 45.15
CA ASN A 2 -58.89 60.09 44.86
C ASN A 2 -57.93 60.36 43.70
N ASP A 3 -56.70 60.72 44.06
CA ASP A 3 -55.53 60.85 43.19
C ASP A 3 -54.51 59.89 43.85
N GLY A 4 -53.90 58.89 43.23
CA GLY A 4 -53.56 58.67 41.84
C GLY A 4 -52.05 58.42 41.78
N PHE A 5 -51.59 57.19 42.04
CA PHE A 5 -50.26 56.71 41.65
C PHE A 5 -50.34 55.19 41.46
N GLY A 6 -50.10 54.76 40.23
CA GLY A 6 -50.16 53.36 39.79
C GLY A 6 -48.92 52.58 40.19
N ASP A 7 -49.16 51.29 40.46
CA ASP A 7 -48.16 50.30 40.80
C ASP A 7 -47.13 50.11 39.68
N GLU A 8 -45.86 50.21 40.07
CA GLU A 8 -44.71 49.69 39.32
C GLU A 8 -44.80 48.16 39.28
N GLN A 9 -45.07 47.60 38.09
CA GLN A 9 -44.77 46.20 37.80
C GLN A 9 -43.49 46.10 36.95
N ASP A 10 -42.43 45.71 37.65
CA ASP A 10 -41.29 44.90 37.24
C ASP A 10 -41.29 44.42 35.77
N SER A 11 -40.58 45.15 34.92
CA SER A 11 -40.25 44.73 33.55
C SER A 11 -38.88 44.02 33.53
N SER A 12 -38.75 42.91 34.27
CA SER A 12 -37.65 41.96 34.10
C SER A 12 -38.11 40.76 33.27
N GLN A 13 -38.36 40.98 31.97
CA GLN A 13 -38.27 39.88 31.01
C GLN A 13 -36.82 39.82 30.48
N PRO A 14 -36.14 38.67 30.54
CA PRO A 14 -34.87 38.52 29.86
C PRO A 14 -35.10 38.69 28.35
N PRO A 15 -34.12 39.23 27.59
CA PRO A 15 -34.24 39.29 26.14
C PRO A 15 -34.43 37.87 25.61
N ASN A 16 -35.41 37.69 24.71
CA ASN A 16 -35.58 36.44 23.97
C ASN A 16 -34.23 35.91 23.50
N GLU A 17 -33.88 34.70 23.92
CA GLU A 17 -32.79 33.94 23.32
C GLU A 17 -33.06 33.87 21.80
N ILE A 18 -32.23 34.55 21.02
CA ILE A 18 -32.13 34.32 19.58
C ILE A 18 -31.51 32.93 19.44
N THR A 19 -32.36 31.90 19.40
CA THR A 19 -31.94 30.58 18.96
C THR A 19 -31.59 30.69 17.47
N GLY A 20 -30.32 30.93 17.18
CA GLY A 20 -29.77 30.86 15.83
C GLY A 20 -29.94 29.44 15.29
N GLY A 21 -31.11 29.16 14.70
CA GLY A 21 -31.44 27.88 14.11
C GLY A 21 -30.45 27.55 12.99
N VAL A 22 -29.98 26.31 12.98
CA VAL A 22 -29.26 25.77 11.81
C VAL A 22 -30.19 25.88 10.60
N PRO A 23 -29.77 26.50 9.48
CA PRO A 23 -30.64 26.64 8.31
C PRO A 23 -31.04 25.25 7.81
N GLU A 24 -32.31 25.08 7.45
CA GLU A 24 -32.80 23.83 6.85
C GLU A 24 -32.21 23.68 5.45
N LEU A 25 -31.13 22.91 5.33
CA LEU A 25 -30.43 22.69 4.07
C LEU A 25 -31.21 21.75 3.16
N ASN A 26 -31.33 22.07 1.87
CA ASN A 26 -31.84 21.12 0.89
C ASN A 26 -30.82 19.99 0.61
N ALA A 27 -31.20 18.98 -0.18
CA ALA A 27 -30.34 17.82 -0.44
C ALA A 27 -29.00 18.19 -1.10
N GLU A 28 -29.01 19.08 -2.10
CA GLU A 28 -27.80 19.54 -2.79
C GLU A 28 -26.91 20.37 -1.86
N GLN A 29 -27.50 21.26 -1.06
CA GLN A 29 -26.78 22.07 -0.08
C GLN A 29 -26.11 21.22 1.00
N ARG A 30 -26.74 20.12 1.43
CA ARG A 30 -26.13 19.16 2.36
C ARG A 30 -24.91 18.49 1.75
N GLU A 31 -24.98 18.07 0.49
CA GLU A 31 -23.84 17.47 -0.22
C GLU A 31 -22.70 18.47 -0.41
N ILE A 32 -23.00 19.70 -0.86
CA ILE A 32 -22.00 20.77 -1.01
C ILE A 32 -21.33 21.04 0.34
N HIS A 33 -22.12 21.26 1.39
CA HIS A 33 -21.60 21.53 2.74
C HIS A 33 -20.71 20.39 3.24
N GLN A 34 -21.17 19.14 3.12
CA GLN A 34 -20.41 17.98 3.59
C GLN A 34 -19.10 17.79 2.82
N ASN A 35 -19.10 18.01 1.50
CA ASN A 35 -17.88 17.85 0.70
C ASN A 35 -16.92 19.04 0.82
N LEU A 36 -17.43 20.27 1.04
CA LEU A 36 -16.58 21.38 1.49
C LEU A 36 -15.97 21.08 2.86
N LYS A 37 -16.71 20.46 3.77
CA LYS A 37 -16.19 20.05 5.10
C LYS A 37 -15.08 19.01 4.95
N ASN A 38 -15.23 18.08 4.00
CA ASN A 38 -14.20 17.11 3.67
C ASN A 38 -12.92 17.76 3.12
N ILE A 39 -13.00 18.96 2.52
CA ILE A 39 -11.82 19.73 2.12
C ILE A 39 -11.25 20.50 3.32
N GLY A 40 -12.09 21.20 4.06
CA GLY A 40 -11.71 21.92 5.28
C GLY A 40 -12.90 22.54 5.99
N GLU A 41 -12.89 22.48 7.31
CA GLU A 41 -14.01 22.96 8.14
C GLU A 41 -14.33 24.44 7.91
N GLY A 42 -13.32 25.27 7.65
CA GLY A 42 -13.49 26.69 7.36
C GLY A 42 -14.36 26.96 6.13
N MET A 43 -14.15 26.22 5.02
CA MET A 43 -14.96 26.40 3.81
C MET A 43 -16.42 26.01 4.03
N ALA A 44 -16.67 24.93 4.78
CA ALA A 44 -18.01 24.51 5.13
C ALA A 44 -18.71 25.51 6.05
N ALA A 45 -17.99 26.06 7.04
CA ALA A 45 -18.50 27.09 7.92
C ALA A 45 -18.88 28.36 7.14
N PHE A 46 -18.01 28.83 6.26
CA PHE A 46 -18.31 29.96 5.37
C PHE A 46 -19.55 29.71 4.52
N TYR A 47 -19.66 28.52 3.93
CA TYR A 47 -20.85 28.16 3.13
C TYR A 47 -22.13 28.18 3.97
N LEU A 48 -22.10 27.57 5.15
CA LEU A 48 -23.25 27.53 6.06
C LEU A 48 -23.65 28.94 6.54
N ASP A 49 -22.67 29.79 6.85
CA ASP A 49 -22.93 31.18 7.26
C ASP A 49 -23.50 32.00 6.10
N GLY A 50 -23.06 31.75 4.87
CA GLY A 50 -23.68 32.34 3.69
C GLY A 50 -25.16 31.98 3.57
N LEU A 51 -25.50 30.70 3.80
CA LEU A 51 -26.90 30.23 3.79
C LEU A 51 -27.76 30.78 4.94
N LYS A 52 -27.15 31.18 6.06
CA LYS A 52 -27.85 31.88 7.16
C LYS A 52 -28.10 33.35 6.85
N ILE A 53 -27.13 34.01 6.21
CA ILE A 53 -27.21 35.44 5.89
C ILE A 53 -28.18 35.69 4.74
N LEU A 54 -28.23 34.80 3.74
CA LEU A 54 -29.04 34.94 2.54
C LEU A 54 -30.54 35.22 2.82
N PRO A 55 -31.21 34.55 3.77
CA PRO A 55 -32.61 34.82 4.09
C PRO A 55 -32.82 35.93 5.15
N ASP A 56 -31.78 36.55 5.74
CA ASP A 56 -31.95 37.51 6.84
C ASP A 56 -32.20 38.95 6.32
N PRO A 57 -33.43 39.48 6.43
CA PRO A 57 -33.74 40.82 5.95
C PRO A 57 -33.17 41.94 6.83
N ASN A 58 -32.63 41.62 8.02
CA ASN A 58 -32.18 42.62 8.99
C ASN A 58 -30.72 43.02 8.80
N LEU A 59 -29.95 42.28 7.99
CA LEU A 59 -28.53 42.55 7.74
C LEU A 59 -28.34 43.52 6.58
N GLN A 60 -28.21 44.81 6.90
CA GLN A 60 -27.96 45.86 5.91
C GLN A 60 -26.65 45.66 5.11
N THR A 61 -25.70 44.90 5.64
CA THR A 61 -24.42 44.59 4.99
C THR A 61 -24.36 43.18 4.39
N ALA A 62 -25.49 42.48 4.28
CA ALA A 62 -25.56 41.08 3.84
C ALA A 62 -24.82 40.84 2.52
N ALA A 63 -25.04 41.68 1.51
CA ALA A 63 -24.39 41.56 0.20
C ALA A 63 -22.84 41.59 0.30
N SER A 64 -22.29 42.42 1.20
CA SER A 64 -20.85 42.55 1.38
C SER A 64 -20.25 41.36 2.13
N LEU A 65 -20.93 40.88 3.18
CA LEU A 65 -20.54 39.68 3.91
C LEU A 65 -20.58 38.43 3.01
N LEU A 66 -21.64 38.28 2.20
CA LEU A 66 -21.75 37.19 1.22
C LEU A 66 -20.66 37.26 0.14
N GLY A 67 -20.29 38.46 -0.30
CA GLY A 67 -19.16 38.69 -1.21
C GLY A 67 -17.84 38.19 -0.64
N HIS A 68 -17.55 38.49 0.63
CA HIS A 68 -16.37 37.97 1.34
C HIS A 68 -16.41 36.45 1.48
N ILE A 69 -17.54 35.90 1.94
CA ILE A 69 -17.73 34.45 2.11
C ILE A 69 -17.46 33.70 0.81
N ALA A 70 -18.08 34.12 -0.29
CA ALA A 70 -17.92 33.48 -1.59
C ALA A 70 -16.46 33.53 -2.07
N LYS A 71 -15.79 34.66 -1.83
CA LYS A 71 -14.39 34.86 -2.18
C LYS A 71 -13.43 33.98 -1.39
N GLU A 72 -13.69 33.74 -0.10
CA GLU A 72 -12.85 32.86 0.72
C GLU A 72 -12.99 31.39 0.30
N ILE A 73 -14.21 30.93 0.00
CA ILE A 73 -14.44 29.59 -0.57
C ILE A 73 -13.72 29.46 -1.93
N ASP A 74 -13.91 30.43 -2.82
CA ASP A 74 -13.30 30.47 -4.15
C ASP A 74 -11.77 30.44 -4.10
N ARG A 75 -11.16 31.28 -3.25
CA ARG A 75 -9.71 31.33 -3.06
C ARG A 75 -9.15 30.00 -2.57
N GLY A 76 -9.79 29.40 -1.57
CA GLY A 76 -9.32 28.14 -1.05
C GLY A 76 -9.37 27.01 -2.08
N LEU A 77 -10.43 26.93 -2.90
CA LEU A 77 -10.51 25.97 -4.01
C LEU A 77 -9.40 26.20 -5.06
N LYS A 78 -9.12 27.46 -5.40
CA LYS A 78 -8.06 27.83 -6.37
C LYS A 78 -6.64 27.62 -5.87
N HIS A 79 -6.42 27.61 -4.56
CA HIS A 79 -5.11 27.33 -3.97
C HIS A 79 -4.87 25.82 -3.81
N LEU A 80 -5.92 25.06 -3.50
CA LEU A 80 -5.84 23.63 -3.26
C LEU A 80 -5.63 22.82 -4.55
N LEU A 81 -6.48 23.06 -5.55
CA LEU A 81 -6.70 22.12 -6.65
C LEU A 81 -5.63 22.16 -7.76
N PRO A 82 -5.25 23.33 -8.32
CA PRO A 82 -4.40 23.35 -9.50
C PRO A 82 -2.90 23.29 -9.15
N SER A 83 -2.10 22.64 -10.00
CA SER A 83 -0.64 22.64 -9.85
C SER A 83 -0.05 23.97 -10.33
N LYS A 84 0.95 24.49 -9.62
CA LYS A 84 1.61 25.76 -10.01
C LYS A 84 2.24 25.68 -11.40
N GLU A 85 2.76 24.50 -11.77
CA GLU A 85 3.36 24.23 -13.08
C GLU A 85 2.31 24.35 -14.20
N ASP A 86 1.13 23.75 -14.03
CA ASP A 86 0.05 23.80 -15.00
C ASP A 86 -0.57 25.20 -15.09
N VAL A 87 -0.75 25.88 -13.95
CA VAL A 87 -1.23 27.26 -13.91
C VAL A 87 -0.28 28.17 -14.67
N ASN A 88 1.03 28.03 -14.47
CA ASN A 88 2.03 28.83 -15.18
C ASN A 88 2.02 28.53 -16.69
N LYS A 89 1.95 27.26 -17.07
CA LYS A 89 1.88 26.83 -18.48
C LYS A 89 0.66 27.43 -19.17
N ILE A 90 -0.53 27.26 -18.58
CA ILE A 90 -1.77 27.82 -19.13
C ILE A 90 -1.72 29.34 -19.14
N SER A 91 -1.21 29.98 -18.09
CA SER A 91 -1.05 31.44 -18.04
C SER A 91 -0.17 31.96 -19.18
N GLN A 92 0.96 31.30 -19.44
CA GLN A 92 1.84 31.65 -20.56
C GLN A 92 1.16 31.46 -21.92
N MET A 93 0.37 30.40 -22.09
CA MET A 93 -0.42 30.18 -23.31
C MET A 93 -1.47 31.28 -23.53
N LEU A 94 -2.17 31.68 -22.46
CA LEU A 94 -3.15 32.76 -22.49
C LEU A 94 -2.50 34.10 -22.90
N VAL A 95 -1.28 34.37 -22.41
CA VAL A 95 -0.49 35.55 -22.79
C VAL A 95 0.02 35.46 -24.24
N GLY A 96 0.56 34.31 -24.64
CA GLY A 96 1.18 34.09 -25.96
C GLY A 96 0.21 34.06 -27.14
N LYS A 97 -1.04 33.61 -26.93
CA LYS A 97 -2.10 33.60 -27.98
C LYS A 97 -2.67 34.99 -28.31
N ASN A 98 -2.08 36.08 -27.80
CA ASN A 98 -2.53 37.45 -28.05
C ASN A 98 -4.02 37.70 -27.72
N PHE A 99 -4.58 36.94 -26.77
CA PHE A 99 -5.93 37.19 -26.27
C PHE A 99 -6.04 38.57 -25.61
N GLY A 100 -4.93 39.29 -25.39
CA GLY A 100 -4.89 40.50 -24.59
C GLY A 100 -5.28 40.18 -23.15
N PHE A 101 -5.08 41.12 -22.24
CA PHE A 101 -5.45 40.95 -20.82
C PHE A 101 -6.98 40.94 -20.59
N ALA A 102 -7.76 40.48 -21.57
CA ALA A 102 -9.21 40.61 -21.66
C ALA A 102 -9.86 39.21 -21.65
N PRO A 103 -10.40 38.75 -20.52
CA PRO A 103 -11.24 37.56 -20.41
C PRO A 103 -12.41 37.45 -21.39
N PRO A 104 -13.01 38.53 -21.96
CA PRO A 104 -14.00 38.40 -23.01
C PRO A 104 -13.48 37.59 -24.20
N ARG A 105 -12.20 37.74 -24.55
CA ARG A 105 -11.61 37.03 -25.70
C ARG A 105 -11.32 35.57 -25.39
N ILE A 106 -10.92 35.26 -24.15
CA ILE A 106 -10.73 33.89 -23.67
C ILE A 106 -12.10 33.18 -23.62
N LEU A 107 -13.12 33.80 -23.03
CA LEU A 107 -14.48 33.24 -22.96
C LEU A 107 -15.15 33.14 -24.34
N ALA A 108 -14.94 34.12 -25.23
CA ALA A 108 -15.38 34.04 -26.62
C ALA A 108 -14.66 32.92 -27.40
N SER A 109 -13.38 32.69 -27.12
CA SER A 109 -12.62 31.58 -27.72
C SER A 109 -12.93 30.21 -27.12
N LEU A 110 -13.39 30.13 -25.87
CA LEU A 110 -13.89 28.90 -25.25
C LEU A 110 -15.30 28.56 -25.75
N ASN A 111 -16.03 29.53 -26.31
CA ASN A 111 -17.34 29.39 -26.94
C ASN A 111 -17.19 29.17 -28.47
N LEU A 112 -16.37 28.18 -28.86
CA LEU A 112 -16.09 27.84 -30.27
C LEU A 112 -17.39 27.57 -31.05
N ASP A 113 -17.67 28.43 -32.03
CA ASP A 113 -18.77 28.46 -33.03
C ASP A 113 -20.19 28.15 -32.53
N VAL A 114 -20.98 29.21 -32.32
CA VAL A 114 -22.37 29.16 -31.82
C VAL A 114 -23.40 28.77 -32.90
N ASP A 115 -22.99 28.45 -34.13
CA ASP A 115 -23.94 28.19 -35.23
C ASP A 115 -24.47 26.75 -35.30
N GLY A 116 -23.99 25.85 -34.44
CA GLY A 116 -24.59 24.53 -34.32
C GLY A 116 -24.37 23.96 -32.94
N LEU A 117 -25.41 23.92 -32.11
CA LEU A 117 -25.72 22.85 -31.13
C LEU A 117 -26.74 23.34 -30.09
N GLN A 118 -27.98 22.81 -30.21
CA GLN A 118 -29.05 22.97 -29.23
C GLN A 118 -28.65 22.32 -27.88
N SER A 119 -28.56 23.11 -26.81
CA SER A 119 -28.58 22.64 -25.40
C SER A 119 -29.87 23.06 -24.71
N SER A 120 -30.23 22.33 -23.66
CA SER A 120 -31.49 22.46 -22.90
C SER A 120 -31.61 23.70 -21.99
N THR A 121 -30.61 24.58 -21.98
CA THR A 121 -30.76 26.01 -21.68
C THR A 121 -29.53 26.76 -22.20
N PRO A 122 -29.60 27.47 -23.33
CA PRO A 122 -28.51 28.30 -23.83
C PRO A 122 -28.31 29.52 -22.92
N LEU A 123 -27.06 29.95 -22.70
CA LEU A 123 -26.76 31.30 -22.18
C LEU A 123 -27.54 32.31 -23.02
N THR A 124 -28.36 33.14 -22.38
CA THR A 124 -29.16 34.12 -23.12
C THR A 124 -28.22 35.14 -23.75
N ASN A 125 -28.67 35.80 -24.83
CA ASN A 125 -27.90 36.90 -25.41
C ASN A 125 -27.67 38.04 -24.40
N GLN A 126 -28.49 38.12 -23.36
CA GLN A 126 -28.34 39.07 -22.26
C GLN A 126 -27.24 38.65 -21.27
N ASP A 127 -27.07 37.35 -21.00
CA ASP A 127 -25.95 36.82 -20.22
C ASP A 127 -24.63 37.01 -20.96
N LYS A 128 -24.62 36.76 -22.28
CA LYS A 128 -23.46 37.00 -23.16
C LYS A 128 -23.05 38.48 -23.15
N ALA A 129 -24.01 39.39 -23.30
CA ALA A 129 -23.75 40.83 -23.27
C ALA A 129 -23.34 41.36 -21.88
N ARG A 130 -23.88 40.78 -20.80
CA ARG A 130 -23.49 41.10 -19.41
C ARG A 130 -22.07 40.66 -19.10
N ILE A 131 -21.70 39.46 -19.53
CA ILE A 131 -20.33 38.93 -19.44
C ILE A 131 -19.39 39.82 -20.25
N GLU A 132 -19.70 40.11 -21.52
CA GLU A 132 -18.87 41.00 -22.36
C GLU A 132 -18.70 42.41 -21.79
N ASN A 133 -19.75 43.01 -21.22
CA ASN A 133 -19.69 44.37 -20.67
C ASN A 133 -19.02 44.42 -19.29
N GLY A 134 -19.32 43.50 -18.38
CA GLY A 134 -18.70 43.45 -17.05
C GLY A 134 -17.18 43.20 -17.10
N LEU A 135 -16.73 42.54 -18.15
CA LEU A 135 -15.33 42.20 -18.40
C LEU A 135 -14.55 43.25 -19.22
N ARG A 136 -15.24 44.21 -19.86
CA ARG A 136 -14.60 45.34 -20.59
C ARG A 136 -14.19 46.49 -19.67
N GLU A 137 -14.79 46.60 -18.48
CA GLU A 137 -14.66 47.79 -17.61
C GLU A 137 -13.59 47.69 -16.52
N ARG A 138 -12.92 46.55 -16.31
CA ARG A 138 -12.06 46.35 -15.12
C ARG A 138 -10.72 45.70 -15.44
N GLU A 139 -9.67 46.24 -14.84
CA GLU A 139 -8.30 45.75 -14.87
C GLU A 139 -8.20 44.27 -14.44
N LEU A 140 -8.28 43.37 -15.41
CA LEU A 140 -8.13 41.94 -15.23
C LEU A 140 -6.66 41.56 -15.18
N HIS A 141 -6.08 41.69 -13.99
CA HIS A 141 -4.63 41.69 -13.86
C HIS A 141 -3.93 40.35 -13.63
N ARG A 142 -4.58 39.17 -13.59
CA ARG A 142 -3.82 37.92 -13.45
C ARG A 142 -4.37 36.77 -14.29
N PRO A 143 -3.76 36.47 -15.46
CA PRO A 143 -3.97 35.24 -16.23
C PRO A 143 -3.92 33.97 -15.36
N GLU A 144 -3.18 34.03 -14.25
CA GLU A 144 -3.09 32.99 -13.22
C GLU A 144 -4.45 32.57 -12.64
N TYR A 145 -5.39 33.49 -12.41
CA TYR A 145 -6.70 33.15 -11.83
C TYR A 145 -7.58 32.34 -12.79
N ILE A 146 -7.58 32.74 -14.07
CA ILE A 146 -8.31 32.03 -15.12
C ILE A 146 -7.62 30.68 -15.36
N ALA A 147 -6.29 30.68 -15.42
CA ALA A 147 -5.50 29.47 -15.56
C ALA A 147 -5.79 28.46 -14.44
N SER A 148 -5.93 28.89 -13.19
CA SER A 148 -6.35 28.02 -12.08
C SER A 148 -7.68 27.32 -12.36
N ILE A 149 -8.73 28.06 -12.74
CA ILE A 149 -10.06 27.48 -13.03
C ILE A 149 -10.00 26.47 -14.17
N LEU A 150 -9.32 26.83 -15.26
CA LEU A 150 -9.17 25.95 -16.43
C LEU A 150 -8.37 24.67 -16.10
N THR A 151 -7.35 24.81 -15.24
CA THR A 151 -6.54 23.68 -14.74
C THR A 151 -7.39 22.70 -13.94
N VAL A 152 -8.20 23.22 -12.99
CA VAL A 152 -9.10 22.40 -12.15
C VAL A 152 -10.07 21.59 -13.00
N LEU A 153 -10.64 22.21 -14.04
CA LEU A 153 -11.60 21.58 -14.92
C LEU A 153 -10.95 20.72 -16.02
N ASN A 154 -9.62 20.60 -16.02
CA ASN A 154 -8.84 19.85 -16.99
C ASN A 154 -9.17 20.22 -18.43
N LEU A 155 -9.23 21.52 -18.72
CA LEU A 155 -9.53 22.05 -20.04
C LEU A 155 -8.23 22.29 -20.81
N ASP A 156 -8.01 21.52 -21.89
CA ASP A 156 -6.92 21.75 -22.84
C ASP A 156 -7.34 22.85 -23.83
N ILE A 157 -6.66 24.00 -23.77
CA ILE A 157 -6.94 25.17 -24.61
C ILE A 157 -6.47 24.95 -26.07
N ASP A 158 -5.63 23.94 -26.33
CA ASP A 158 -5.15 23.61 -27.68
C ASP A 158 -6.04 22.59 -28.40
N ASN A 159 -6.76 21.73 -27.67
CA ASN A 159 -7.59 20.67 -28.25
C ASN A 159 -8.93 20.55 -27.50
N LEU A 160 -9.91 21.38 -27.86
CA LEU A 160 -11.28 21.32 -27.32
C LEU A 160 -12.21 20.47 -28.23
N PRO A 161 -12.42 19.15 -27.99
CA PRO A 161 -13.42 18.37 -28.73
C PRO A 161 -14.88 18.67 -28.36
N SER A 162 -15.77 18.47 -29.35
CA SER A 162 -17.07 19.14 -29.55
C SER A 162 -18.27 18.68 -28.70
N GLN A 163 -18.14 17.71 -27.79
CA GLN A 163 -19.29 17.28 -26.95
C GLN A 163 -18.98 17.04 -25.46
N ARG A 164 -17.89 16.33 -25.13
CA ARG A 164 -17.55 15.96 -23.73
C ARG A 164 -17.05 17.13 -22.88
N ILE A 165 -16.68 18.24 -23.52
CA ILE A 165 -16.08 19.41 -22.88
C ILE A 165 -17.09 20.54 -22.63
N LYS A 166 -18.26 20.54 -23.30
CA LYS A 166 -19.26 21.62 -23.20
C LYS A 166 -19.64 21.91 -21.75
N ASN A 167 -19.97 20.88 -20.97
CA ASN A 167 -20.33 21.04 -19.56
C ASN A 167 -19.18 21.64 -18.71
N ARG A 168 -17.93 21.23 -18.94
CA ARG A 168 -16.76 21.75 -18.21
C ARG A 168 -16.45 23.19 -18.60
N VAL A 169 -16.61 23.53 -19.88
CA VAL A 169 -16.50 24.91 -20.37
C VAL A 169 -17.61 25.78 -19.76
N ASP A 170 -18.85 25.29 -19.72
CA ASP A 170 -19.97 26.02 -19.13
C ASP A 170 -19.77 26.25 -17.62
N ILE A 171 -19.18 25.28 -16.90
CA ILE A 171 -18.77 25.47 -15.50
C ILE A 171 -17.65 26.51 -15.41
N ALA A 172 -16.63 26.44 -16.26
CA ALA A 172 -15.51 27.40 -16.26
C ALA A 172 -16.00 28.83 -16.50
N ILE A 173 -16.88 29.03 -17.49
CA ILE A 173 -17.45 30.35 -17.82
C ILE A 173 -18.20 30.92 -16.62
N ARG A 174 -19.10 30.12 -16.02
CA ARG A 174 -19.86 30.55 -14.83
C ARG A 174 -18.93 30.85 -13.66
N TRP A 175 -17.95 30.00 -13.41
CA TRP A 175 -16.99 30.20 -12.31
C TRP A 175 -16.15 31.46 -12.51
N ILE A 176 -15.67 31.71 -13.73
CA ILE A 176 -14.93 32.94 -14.06
C ILE A 176 -15.81 34.18 -13.86
N ASP A 177 -17.06 34.18 -14.37
CA ASP A 177 -17.99 35.30 -14.20
C ASP A 177 -18.19 35.64 -12.73
N VAL A 178 -18.59 34.65 -11.92
CA VAL A 178 -18.89 34.91 -10.51
C VAL A 178 -17.67 35.33 -9.71
N SER A 179 -16.51 34.68 -9.95
CA SER A 179 -15.24 34.99 -9.28
C SER A 179 -14.83 36.45 -9.46
N THR A 180 -15.01 36.99 -10.68
CA THR A 180 -14.59 38.37 -10.99
C THR A 180 -15.46 39.41 -10.29
N ARG A 181 -16.69 39.04 -9.94
CA ARG A 181 -17.70 39.94 -9.38
C ARG A 181 -17.72 39.94 -7.84
N PHE A 182 -17.10 38.97 -7.17
CA PHE A 182 -17.06 38.96 -5.69
C PHE A 182 -16.39 40.21 -5.09
N ASN A 183 -15.32 40.71 -5.71
CA ASN A 183 -14.63 41.93 -5.27
C ASN A 183 -15.52 43.17 -5.26
N ASP A 184 -16.54 43.19 -6.12
CA ASP A 184 -17.47 44.31 -6.23
C ASP A 184 -18.29 44.46 -4.97
N PHE A 185 -18.57 43.35 -4.29
CA PHE A 185 -19.43 43.32 -3.12
C PHE A 185 -18.62 43.27 -1.81
N ASP A 186 -17.43 42.70 -1.83
CA ASP A 186 -16.51 42.64 -0.67
C ASP A 186 -16.11 44.04 -0.14
N HIS A 187 -15.91 45.05 -1.00
CA HIS A 187 -15.53 46.40 -0.56
C HIS A 187 -16.66 47.45 -0.68
N GLN A 188 -16.87 48.23 0.39
CA GLN A 188 -17.78 49.38 0.36
C GLN A 188 -17.32 50.42 -0.69
N HIS A 189 -18.27 50.98 -1.44
CA HIS A 189 -17.99 51.89 -2.56
C HIS A 189 -17.68 53.33 -2.13
N GLY A 190 -16.80 53.48 -1.15
CA GLY A 190 -16.44 54.74 -0.51
C GLY A 190 -17.39 55.11 0.63
N VAL A 191 -16.86 55.90 1.58
CA VAL A 191 -17.48 56.24 2.89
C VAL A 191 -18.88 56.88 2.77
N GLY A 192 -19.24 57.43 1.61
CA GLY A 192 -20.51 58.15 1.40
C GLY A 192 -21.59 57.42 0.61
N LYS A 193 -21.40 56.15 0.21
CA LYS A 193 -22.42 55.40 -0.56
C LYS A 193 -23.21 54.44 0.34
N PRO A 194 -24.51 54.22 0.06
CA PRO A 194 -25.31 53.25 0.81
C PRO A 194 -24.77 51.83 0.64
N PRO A 195 -25.02 50.92 1.59
CA PRO A 195 -24.74 49.50 1.42
C PRO A 195 -25.40 48.95 0.16
N ARG A 196 -24.75 47.96 -0.47
CA ARG A 196 -25.31 47.29 -1.64
C ARG A 196 -26.53 46.46 -1.26
N HIS A 197 -27.54 46.49 -2.13
CA HIS A 197 -28.77 45.73 -1.94
C HIS A 197 -28.52 44.22 -2.07
N LEU A 198 -29.12 43.44 -1.18
CA LEU A 198 -28.98 41.98 -1.15
C LEU A 198 -29.49 41.35 -2.45
N GLU A 199 -30.56 41.91 -3.01
CA GLU A 199 -31.20 41.49 -4.26
C GLU A 199 -30.23 41.52 -5.46
N GLU A 200 -29.20 42.38 -5.41
CA GLU A 200 -28.16 42.44 -6.44
C GLU A 200 -27.16 41.28 -6.35
N PHE A 201 -27.03 40.68 -5.17
CA PHE A 201 -26.08 39.58 -4.90
C PHE A 201 -26.72 38.19 -4.98
N ILE A 202 -28.03 38.05 -4.73
CA ILE A 202 -28.73 36.75 -4.77
C ILE A 202 -28.43 35.97 -6.07
N PRO A 203 -28.56 36.54 -7.28
CA PRO A 203 -28.27 35.79 -8.51
C PRO A 203 -26.79 35.38 -8.64
N LEU A 204 -25.88 36.16 -8.04
CA LEU A 204 -24.45 35.87 -8.02
C LEU A 204 -24.16 34.69 -7.08
N TRP A 205 -24.81 34.64 -5.92
CA TRP A 205 -24.74 33.51 -4.99
C TRP A 205 -25.32 32.24 -5.61
N GLU A 206 -26.52 32.27 -6.19
CA GLU A 206 -27.15 31.12 -6.84
C GLU A 206 -26.26 30.53 -7.95
N THR A 207 -25.64 31.40 -8.74
CA THR A 207 -24.70 30.97 -9.78
C THR A 207 -23.46 30.32 -9.18
N PHE A 208 -22.92 30.87 -8.09
CA PHE A 208 -21.76 30.31 -7.40
C PHE A 208 -22.09 28.97 -6.70
N GLU A 209 -23.24 28.86 -6.03
CA GLU A 209 -23.74 27.62 -5.46
C GLU A 209 -23.91 26.55 -6.55
N GLY A 210 -24.42 26.91 -7.73
CA GLY A 210 -24.45 26.02 -8.89
C GLY A 210 -23.07 25.58 -9.38
N VAL A 211 -22.03 26.44 -9.29
CA VAL A 211 -20.64 26.04 -9.55
C VAL A 211 -20.17 25.04 -8.48
N LEU A 212 -20.43 25.31 -7.20
CA LEU A 212 -20.10 24.39 -6.10
C LEU A 212 -20.81 23.05 -6.25
N GLY A 213 -22.08 23.01 -6.66
CA GLY A 213 -22.81 21.78 -6.96
C GLY A 213 -22.12 20.92 -8.03
N ASN A 214 -21.58 21.56 -9.07
CA ASN A 214 -20.84 20.88 -10.13
C ASN A 214 -19.42 20.43 -9.71
N LEU A 215 -18.80 21.09 -8.73
CA LEU A 215 -17.45 20.73 -8.25
C LEU A 215 -17.48 19.71 -7.11
N VAL A 216 -18.37 19.89 -6.14
CA VAL A 216 -18.41 19.15 -4.87
C VAL A 216 -19.80 18.68 -4.47
N GLY A 217 -20.86 18.97 -5.24
CA GLY A 217 -22.24 18.61 -4.90
C GLY A 217 -22.60 17.13 -5.07
N SER A 218 -21.65 16.26 -5.39
CA SER A 218 -21.85 14.82 -5.38
C SER A 218 -20.52 14.08 -5.17
N TYR A 219 -20.61 12.80 -4.79
CA TYR A 219 -19.45 11.91 -4.67
C TYR A 219 -18.58 11.89 -5.94
N LEU A 220 -19.19 11.73 -7.11
CA LEU A 220 -18.45 11.66 -8.38
C LEU A 220 -17.82 13.00 -8.75
N ASN A 221 -18.53 14.12 -8.53
CA ASN A 221 -17.99 15.45 -8.76
C ASN A 221 -16.76 15.67 -7.88
N PHE A 222 -16.84 15.29 -6.61
CA PHE A 222 -15.71 15.38 -5.70
C PHE A 222 -14.50 14.57 -6.17
N LEU A 223 -14.69 13.33 -6.62
CA LEU A 223 -13.57 12.56 -7.17
C LEU A 223 -12.94 13.25 -8.39
N PHE A 224 -13.75 13.59 -9.40
CA PHE A 224 -13.24 14.10 -10.68
C PHE A 224 -12.74 15.55 -10.65
N HIS A 225 -13.24 16.37 -9.72
CA HIS A 225 -12.95 17.80 -9.67
C HIS A 225 -12.16 18.22 -8.41
N VAL A 226 -12.00 17.33 -7.42
CA VAL A 226 -11.15 17.57 -6.25
C VAL A 226 -9.99 16.59 -6.19
N ILE A 227 -10.27 15.28 -6.14
CA ILE A 227 -9.23 14.27 -5.96
C ILE A 227 -8.33 14.17 -7.20
N ASP A 228 -8.89 14.01 -8.40
CA ASP A 228 -8.12 13.87 -9.64
C ASP A 228 -7.17 15.05 -9.91
N PRO A 229 -7.60 16.33 -9.77
CA PRO A 229 -6.68 17.47 -9.89
C PRO A 229 -5.54 17.44 -8.88
N ILE A 230 -5.83 17.08 -7.62
CA ILE A 230 -4.82 16.98 -6.56
C ILE A 230 -3.79 15.89 -6.90
N LEU A 231 -4.20 14.76 -7.46
CA LEU A 231 -3.30 13.65 -7.83
C LEU A 231 -2.32 13.99 -8.96
N LYS A 232 -2.55 15.08 -9.71
CA LYS A 232 -1.61 15.56 -10.75
C LYS A 232 -0.36 16.21 -10.18
N HIS A 233 -0.36 16.60 -8.91
CA HIS A 233 0.82 17.21 -8.30
C HIS A 233 1.92 16.15 -8.15
N LYS A 234 3.14 16.45 -8.61
CA LYS A 234 4.30 15.55 -8.41
C LYS A 234 4.65 15.37 -6.93
N VAL A 235 4.45 16.45 -6.15
CA VAL A 235 4.60 16.54 -4.70
C VAL A 235 3.41 17.38 -4.21
N PRO A 236 2.67 16.95 -3.18
CA PRO A 236 1.56 17.74 -2.65
C PRO A 236 2.07 19.07 -2.11
N ASN A 237 1.26 20.12 -2.24
CA ASN A 237 1.52 21.40 -1.58
C ASN A 237 0.95 21.40 -0.15
N LYS A 238 1.23 22.46 0.61
CA LYS A 238 0.84 22.51 2.03
C LYS A 238 -0.68 22.50 2.26
N GLU A 239 -1.46 23.10 1.37
CA GLU A 239 -2.93 23.07 1.46
C GLU A 239 -3.46 21.66 1.25
N ILE A 240 -2.91 20.94 0.26
CA ILE A 240 -3.24 19.53 0.02
C ILE A 240 -2.91 18.69 1.26
N GLU A 241 -1.70 18.82 1.80
CA GLU A 241 -1.28 18.11 3.01
C GLU A 241 -2.24 18.33 4.19
N ASN A 242 -2.66 19.58 4.41
CA ASN A 242 -3.54 19.95 5.52
C ASN A 242 -4.97 19.44 5.32
N SER A 243 -5.46 19.37 4.08
CA SER A 243 -6.80 18.90 3.75
C SER A 243 -6.92 17.38 3.66
N LEU A 244 -5.83 16.67 3.38
CA LEU A 244 -5.83 15.22 3.14
C LEU A 244 -6.51 14.38 4.26
N PRO A 245 -6.21 14.60 5.56
CA PRO A 245 -6.86 13.86 6.63
C PRO A 245 -8.39 14.00 6.66
N ASN A 246 -8.94 15.10 6.13
CA ASN A 246 -10.38 15.28 6.02
C ASN A 246 -10.95 14.60 4.78
N MET A 247 -10.26 14.70 3.64
CA MET A 247 -10.73 14.20 2.34
C MET A 247 -10.69 12.67 2.24
N VAL A 248 -9.57 12.10 2.69
CA VAL A 248 -9.22 10.69 2.49
C VAL A 248 -9.28 9.90 3.79
N LYS A 249 -9.28 10.57 4.96
CA LYS A 249 -9.22 9.97 6.31
C LYS A 249 -7.97 9.10 6.54
N LEU A 250 -7.48 9.08 7.78
CA LEU A 250 -6.30 8.29 8.14
C LEU A 250 -6.64 6.82 8.35
N ASP A 251 -7.75 6.55 9.05
CA ASP A 251 -8.20 5.21 9.36
C ASP A 251 -8.91 4.58 8.13
N PRO A 252 -8.34 3.53 7.51
CA PRO A 252 -8.93 2.88 6.34
C PRO A 252 -10.31 2.26 6.63
N LEU A 253 -10.65 1.96 7.87
CA LEU A 253 -11.96 1.42 8.25
C LEU A 253 -13.06 2.49 8.23
N GLU A 254 -12.71 3.75 8.49
CA GLU A 254 -13.65 4.89 8.44
C GLU A 254 -13.69 5.57 7.07
N ALA A 255 -12.64 5.38 6.28
CA ALA A 255 -12.37 6.22 5.11
C ALA A 255 -13.25 5.93 3.87
N GLY A 256 -13.82 4.72 3.81
CA GLY A 256 -14.70 4.30 2.72
C GLY A 256 -14.03 4.31 1.33
N PRO A 257 -14.81 4.35 0.23
CA PRO A 257 -14.30 4.14 -1.13
C PRO A 257 -13.38 5.25 -1.66
N ARG A 258 -13.40 6.46 -1.05
CA ARG A 258 -12.49 7.55 -1.44
C ARG A 258 -11.03 7.22 -1.14
N TYR A 259 -10.78 6.51 -0.04
CA TYR A 259 -9.44 6.09 0.36
C TYR A 259 -8.82 5.13 -0.64
N GLN A 260 -9.57 4.09 -0.99
CA GLN A 260 -9.19 3.16 -2.04
C GLN A 260 -8.87 3.90 -3.33
N TYR A 261 -9.81 4.73 -3.80
CA TYR A 261 -9.64 5.47 -5.04
C TYR A 261 -8.37 6.34 -5.04
N PHE A 262 -8.15 7.11 -3.98
CA PHE A 262 -6.99 7.99 -3.86
C PHE A 262 -5.67 7.22 -3.99
N PHE A 263 -5.47 6.14 -3.22
CA PHE A 263 -4.21 5.39 -3.21
C PHE A 263 -4.02 4.50 -4.45
N GLU A 264 -5.11 4.01 -5.05
CA GLU A 264 -5.04 3.28 -6.32
C GLU A 264 -4.54 4.18 -7.45
N GLN A 265 -5.01 5.42 -7.50
CA GLN A 265 -4.68 6.40 -8.53
C GLN A 265 -3.36 7.16 -8.27
N LEU A 266 -2.81 7.11 -7.06
CA LEU A 266 -1.63 7.90 -6.67
C LEU A 266 -0.38 7.53 -7.50
N PRO A 267 0.11 8.42 -8.38
CA PRO A 267 1.06 8.02 -9.41
C PRO A 267 2.54 8.29 -9.05
N HIS A 268 2.78 9.27 -8.19
CA HIS A 268 4.11 9.86 -7.99
C HIS A 268 4.73 9.49 -6.65
N ARG A 269 6.00 9.04 -6.66
CA ARG A 269 6.79 8.79 -5.43
C ARG A 269 7.04 10.02 -4.56
N GLY A 270 6.85 11.24 -5.10
CA GLY A 270 7.01 12.48 -4.34
C GLY A 270 6.01 12.66 -3.20
N TRP A 271 4.98 11.82 -3.14
CA TRP A 271 4.00 11.81 -2.06
C TRP A 271 4.40 10.95 -0.86
N LEU A 272 5.41 10.08 -0.98
CA LEU A 272 5.78 9.16 0.09
C LEU A 272 6.13 9.91 1.38
N GLU A 273 7.00 10.92 1.31
CA GLU A 273 7.42 11.67 2.50
C GLU A 273 6.25 12.45 3.13
N PRO A 274 5.49 13.29 2.38
CA PRO A 274 4.36 13.99 2.97
C PRO A 274 3.29 13.08 3.58
N LEU A 275 2.97 11.95 2.92
CA LEU A 275 1.99 10.99 3.45
C LEU A 275 2.50 10.27 4.70
N SER A 276 3.80 10.01 4.77
CA SER A 276 4.46 9.46 5.96
C SER A 276 4.38 10.46 7.12
N ASP A 277 4.71 11.73 6.89
CA ASP A 277 4.68 12.79 7.90
C ASP A 277 3.25 13.03 8.43
N ILE A 278 2.23 12.88 7.58
CA ILE A 278 0.82 12.96 7.96
C ILE A 278 0.36 11.73 8.77
N GLY A 279 1.02 10.58 8.61
CA GLY A 279 0.76 9.37 9.39
C GLY A 279 -0.09 8.30 8.68
N TYR A 280 -0.22 8.34 7.35
CA TYR A 280 -0.97 7.34 6.57
C TYR A 280 -0.38 5.92 6.65
N PHE A 281 0.91 5.82 6.95
CA PHE A 281 1.63 4.54 7.10
C PHE A 281 1.83 4.16 8.58
N ASN A 282 1.14 4.82 9.50
CA ASN A 282 1.23 4.49 10.91
C ASN A 282 0.60 3.10 11.17
N PRO A 283 1.34 2.13 11.72
CA PRO A 283 0.85 0.78 11.99
C PRO A 283 -0.40 0.68 12.85
N LYS A 284 -0.71 1.70 13.66
CA LYS A 284 -1.99 1.76 14.41
C LYS A 284 -3.23 1.74 13.51
N TYR A 285 -3.06 2.06 12.22
CA TYR A 285 -4.11 2.01 11.20
C TYR A 285 -4.02 0.76 10.31
N ASN A 286 -3.15 -0.21 10.64
CA ASN A 286 -3.15 -1.51 9.97
C ASN A 286 -4.52 -2.17 10.21
N PRO A 287 -5.34 -2.39 9.17
CA PRO A 287 -6.71 -2.85 9.40
C PRO A 287 -6.70 -4.32 9.85
N PRO A 288 -7.28 -4.65 11.02
CA PRO A 288 -7.38 -6.03 11.46
C PRO A 288 -8.40 -6.82 10.62
N PRO A 289 -8.34 -8.16 10.62
CA PRO A 289 -9.36 -9.02 10.05
C PRO A 289 -10.71 -8.70 10.68
N GLN A 290 -11.76 -8.64 9.86
CA GLN A 290 -13.11 -8.33 10.30
C GLN A 290 -14.01 -9.54 10.13
N GLU A 291 -14.72 -9.92 11.18
CA GLU A 291 -15.75 -10.96 11.08
C GLU A 291 -16.87 -10.50 10.13
N ILE A 292 -17.39 -11.42 9.32
CA ILE A 292 -18.48 -11.15 8.39
C ILE A 292 -19.80 -11.18 9.19
N PRO A 293 -20.61 -10.08 9.19
CA PRO A 293 -21.77 -9.94 10.08
C PRO A 293 -22.79 -11.09 10.05
N ASP A 294 -22.92 -11.76 8.91
CA ASP A 294 -23.89 -12.84 8.69
C ASP A 294 -23.25 -14.24 8.63
N GLU A 295 -21.93 -14.36 8.83
CA GLU A 295 -21.19 -15.62 8.77
C GLU A 295 -20.21 -15.76 9.96
N PRO A 296 -20.71 -16.12 11.15
CA PRO A 296 -19.87 -16.27 12.33
C PRO A 296 -18.71 -17.24 12.12
N GLY A 297 -17.51 -16.82 12.51
CA GLY A 297 -16.27 -17.57 12.29
C GLY A 297 -15.62 -17.36 10.90
N TYR A 298 -16.28 -16.66 9.97
CA TYR A 298 -15.67 -16.25 8.71
C TYR A 298 -15.19 -14.80 8.80
N TYR A 299 -13.96 -14.57 8.33
CA TYR A 299 -13.30 -13.28 8.41
C TYR A 299 -12.94 -12.78 7.01
N ARG A 300 -13.10 -11.47 6.78
CA ARG A 300 -12.52 -10.77 5.65
C ARG A 300 -11.25 -10.04 6.10
N THR A 301 -10.17 -10.14 5.32
CA THR A 301 -8.96 -9.34 5.56
C THR A 301 -9.01 -8.05 4.73
N PRO A 302 -9.15 -6.87 5.37
CA PRO A 302 -9.20 -5.61 4.63
C PRO A 302 -7.85 -5.28 3.97
N VAL A 303 -7.90 -4.54 2.86
CA VAL A 303 -6.71 -4.04 2.17
C VAL A 303 -6.26 -2.73 2.81
N TRP A 304 -4.97 -2.59 3.09
CA TRP A 304 -4.36 -1.31 3.43
C TRP A 304 -3.84 -0.61 2.18
N TYR A 305 -4.71 0.07 1.43
CA TYR A 305 -4.35 0.66 0.12
C TYR A 305 -3.19 1.67 0.19
N ALA A 306 -2.99 2.34 1.32
CA ALA A 306 -1.79 3.17 1.53
C ALA A 306 -0.49 2.37 1.38
N LEU A 307 -0.45 1.14 1.93
CA LEU A 307 0.72 0.28 1.83
C LEU A 307 0.89 -0.30 0.41
N GLU A 308 -0.18 -0.51 -0.36
CA GLU A 308 -0.07 -0.82 -1.79
C GLU A 308 0.61 0.29 -2.58
N TYR A 309 0.31 1.55 -2.26
CA TYR A 309 1.05 2.68 -2.82
C TYR A 309 2.53 2.64 -2.46
N VAL A 310 2.88 2.29 -1.20
CA VAL A 310 4.28 2.13 -0.80
C VAL A 310 4.97 1.03 -1.62
N VAL A 311 4.31 -0.09 -1.89
CA VAL A 311 4.83 -1.14 -2.79
C VAL A 311 5.10 -0.59 -4.21
N LYS A 312 4.19 0.25 -4.76
CA LYS A 312 4.41 0.91 -6.06
C LYS A 312 5.67 1.80 -6.02
N VAL A 313 5.84 2.60 -4.97
CA VAL A 313 7.01 3.48 -4.80
C VAL A 313 8.31 2.69 -4.61
N ALA A 314 8.27 1.61 -3.84
CA ALA A 314 9.39 0.72 -3.61
C ALA A 314 9.87 0.10 -4.94
N ASN A 315 8.93 -0.34 -5.78
CA ASN A 315 9.23 -0.83 -7.13
C ASN A 315 9.88 0.23 -8.05
N GLN A 316 9.49 1.50 -7.93
CA GLN A 316 10.11 2.61 -8.67
C GLN A 316 11.51 3.00 -8.16
N THR A 317 11.93 2.45 -7.01
CA THR A 317 13.22 2.72 -6.37
C THR A 317 14.11 1.48 -6.26
N LYS A 318 13.78 0.40 -6.97
CA LYS A 318 14.58 -0.83 -7.05
C LYS A 318 16.07 -0.53 -7.19
N ASN A 319 16.87 -1.23 -6.40
CA ASN A 319 18.33 -1.18 -6.39
C ASN A 319 18.96 0.17 -5.98
N ARG A 320 18.18 1.11 -5.44
CA ARG A 320 18.75 2.31 -4.80
C ARG A 320 19.20 1.98 -3.38
N ARG A 321 20.46 2.31 -3.07
CA ARG A 321 21.06 2.04 -1.76
C ARG A 321 20.76 3.11 -0.72
N SER A 322 20.52 4.34 -1.14
CA SER A 322 20.42 5.48 -0.22
C SER A 322 19.53 6.58 -0.79
N GLY A 323 19.04 7.43 0.10
CA GLY A 323 18.18 8.56 -0.20
C GLY A 323 17.00 8.61 0.75
N ARG A 324 16.35 9.76 0.81
CA ARG A 324 15.26 9.99 1.76
C ARG A 324 14.09 9.03 1.57
N ILE A 325 13.70 8.74 0.33
CA ILE A 325 12.70 7.70 0.00
C ILE A 325 13.09 6.34 0.58
N VAL A 326 14.33 5.87 0.36
CA VAL A 326 14.78 4.55 0.86
C VAL A 326 14.74 4.51 2.39
N LYS A 327 15.17 5.59 3.04
CA LYS A 327 15.08 5.73 4.50
C LYS A 327 13.64 5.64 4.99
N THR A 328 12.71 6.35 4.34
CA THR A 328 11.28 6.30 4.67
C THR A 328 10.68 4.91 4.47
N LEU A 329 11.07 4.17 3.42
CA LEU A 329 10.63 2.79 3.22
C LEU A 329 11.09 1.88 4.38
N VAL A 330 12.35 1.99 4.81
CA VAL A 330 12.87 1.23 5.96
C VAL A 330 12.14 1.63 7.24
N GLU A 331 11.90 2.92 7.48
CA GLU A 331 11.15 3.39 8.66
C GLU A 331 9.71 2.84 8.70
N ILE A 332 9.02 2.76 7.56
CA ILE A 332 7.68 2.17 7.45
C ILE A 332 7.73 0.67 7.77
N ILE A 333 8.68 -0.07 7.19
CA ILE A 333 8.87 -1.50 7.50
C ILE A 333 9.10 -1.69 9.00
N ASP A 334 10.07 -0.96 9.55
CA ASP A 334 10.46 -1.04 10.96
C ASP A 334 9.31 -0.71 11.90
N ALA A 335 8.46 0.25 11.53
CA ALA A 335 7.28 0.58 12.30
C ALA A 335 6.29 -0.60 12.28
N ILE A 336 6.02 -1.19 11.12
CA ILE A 336 5.06 -2.31 10.98
C ILE A 336 5.54 -3.53 11.76
N ILE A 337 6.81 -3.94 11.62
CA ILE A 337 7.33 -5.14 12.29
C ILE A 337 7.36 -5.01 13.82
N LYS A 338 7.47 -3.78 14.36
CA LYS A 338 7.51 -3.50 15.81
C LYS A 338 6.12 -3.22 16.40
N SER A 339 5.09 -3.14 15.56
CA SER A 339 3.76 -2.75 15.99
C SER A 339 3.07 -3.84 16.81
N ILE A 340 2.48 -3.43 17.92
CA ILE A 340 1.58 -4.20 18.78
C ILE A 340 0.30 -3.39 18.99
N ASP A 341 -0.81 -4.08 19.21
CA ASP A 341 -2.09 -3.49 19.57
C ASP A 341 -2.16 -3.15 21.07
N ASP A 342 -3.31 -2.65 21.51
CA ASP A 342 -3.55 -2.27 22.90
C ASP A 342 -3.48 -3.48 23.88
N ASN A 343 -3.60 -4.71 23.38
CA ASN A 343 -3.48 -5.94 24.15
C ASN A 343 -2.03 -6.45 24.21
N GLY A 344 -1.09 -5.77 23.54
CA GLY A 344 0.28 -6.23 23.38
C GLY A 344 0.43 -7.35 22.35
N GLU A 345 -0.60 -7.60 21.54
CA GLU A 345 -0.59 -8.59 20.48
C GLU A 345 -0.27 -7.96 19.13
N ARG A 346 0.26 -8.74 18.20
CA ARG A 346 0.52 -8.26 16.85
C ARG A 346 -0.79 -8.18 16.07
N ILE A 347 -0.98 -7.11 15.32
CA ILE A 347 -2.09 -6.99 14.37
C ILE A 347 -1.82 -7.92 13.17
N GLU A 348 -2.47 -9.08 13.13
CA GLU A 348 -2.34 -10.04 12.03
C GLU A 348 -3.13 -9.59 10.80
N ASN A 349 -2.44 -9.29 9.70
CA ASN A 349 -3.07 -9.08 8.39
C ASN A 349 -2.15 -9.63 7.31
N ASP A 350 -2.55 -10.74 6.68
CA ASP A 350 -1.71 -11.45 5.70
C ASP A 350 -1.38 -10.61 4.45
N ARG A 351 -2.27 -9.67 4.09
CA ARG A 351 -2.04 -8.73 2.99
C ARG A 351 -1.01 -7.68 3.37
N THR A 352 -1.09 -7.13 4.59
CA THR A 352 -0.07 -6.21 5.13
C THR A 352 1.29 -6.91 5.20
N ASP A 353 1.31 -8.17 5.63
CA ASP A 353 2.53 -8.99 5.72
C ASP A 353 3.17 -9.18 4.34
N LEU A 354 2.37 -9.62 3.37
CA LEU A 354 2.80 -9.79 1.99
C LEU A 354 3.36 -8.49 1.40
N GLN A 355 2.65 -7.37 1.58
CA GLN A 355 3.09 -6.07 1.07
C GLN A 355 4.38 -5.60 1.74
N THR A 356 4.52 -5.82 3.05
CA THR A 356 5.73 -5.50 3.80
C THR A 356 6.93 -6.31 3.29
N ILE A 357 6.76 -7.62 3.08
CA ILE A 357 7.79 -8.51 2.52
C ILE A 357 8.12 -8.10 1.08
N LYS A 358 7.14 -7.72 0.25
CA LYS A 358 7.37 -7.18 -1.09
C LYS A 358 8.22 -5.91 -1.07
N ILE A 359 7.98 -5.00 -0.14
CA ILE A 359 8.81 -3.79 0.01
C ILE A 359 10.25 -4.19 0.36
N MET A 360 10.45 -5.09 1.33
CA MET A 360 11.77 -5.66 1.65
C MET A 360 12.45 -6.28 0.41
N GLY A 361 11.66 -6.99 -0.41
CA GLY A 361 12.06 -7.59 -1.69
C GLY A 361 12.48 -6.61 -2.78
N THR A 362 12.33 -5.31 -2.59
CA THR A 362 12.84 -4.27 -3.50
C THR A 362 14.06 -3.52 -2.98
N LEU A 363 14.29 -3.53 -1.66
CA LEU A 363 15.39 -2.84 -1.01
C LEU A 363 16.74 -3.50 -1.31
N PHE A 364 17.82 -2.73 -1.23
CA PHE A 364 19.16 -3.31 -1.29
C PHE A 364 19.38 -4.24 -0.09
N VAL A 365 20.00 -5.40 -0.32
CA VAL A 365 20.07 -6.46 0.70
C VAL A 365 20.85 -6.03 1.96
N ASP A 366 21.82 -5.11 1.85
CA ASP A 366 22.53 -4.55 3.02
C ASP A 366 21.62 -3.76 3.99
N LEU A 367 20.41 -3.41 3.58
CA LEU A 367 19.41 -2.76 4.45
C LEU A 367 18.55 -3.79 5.19
N LEU A 368 18.72 -5.08 4.91
CA LEU A 368 18.01 -6.14 5.61
C LEU A 368 18.78 -6.53 6.87
N GLU A 369 18.08 -6.52 8.00
CA GLU A 369 18.59 -6.89 9.31
C GLU A 369 17.96 -8.20 9.79
N PRO A 370 18.55 -8.86 10.80
CA PRO A 370 17.99 -10.09 11.36
C PRO A 370 16.53 -9.98 11.81
N GLN A 371 16.07 -8.79 12.24
CA GLN A 371 14.68 -8.55 12.62
C GLN A 371 13.70 -8.71 11.43
N HIS A 372 14.11 -8.35 10.21
CA HIS A 372 13.30 -8.51 9.01
C HIS A 372 13.10 -9.97 8.66
N ILE A 373 14.16 -10.78 8.81
CA ILE A 373 14.09 -12.23 8.62
C ILE A 373 13.20 -12.87 9.70
N THR A 374 13.31 -12.42 10.96
CA THR A 374 12.40 -12.87 12.02
C THR A 374 10.93 -12.55 11.70
N PHE A 375 10.64 -11.35 11.17
CA PHE A 375 9.28 -10.98 10.77
C PHE A 375 8.71 -11.92 9.70
N MET A 376 9.51 -12.40 8.74
CA MET A 376 9.07 -13.38 7.75
C MET A 376 8.60 -14.68 8.42
N GLY A 377 9.30 -15.14 9.45
CA GLY A 377 8.86 -16.28 10.26
C GLY A 377 7.58 -16.02 11.04
N THR A 378 7.38 -14.80 11.56
CA THR A 378 6.12 -14.39 12.16
C THR A 378 4.98 -14.41 11.15
N ALA A 379 5.19 -13.85 9.95
CA ALA A 379 4.19 -13.85 8.87
C ALA A 379 3.82 -15.27 8.41
N LEU A 380 4.80 -16.19 8.35
CA LEU A 380 4.57 -17.60 8.00
C LEU A 380 3.70 -18.34 9.03
N LYS A 381 3.61 -17.83 10.27
CA LYS A 381 2.83 -18.42 11.37
C LYS A 381 1.47 -17.74 11.59
N SER A 382 1.17 -16.65 10.91
CA SER A 382 -0.12 -15.92 11.02
C SER A 382 -1.31 -16.84 10.71
N ARG A 383 -2.42 -16.69 11.45
CA ARG A 383 -3.60 -17.58 11.36
C ARG A 383 -4.31 -17.54 10.01
N GLY A 384 -4.29 -16.38 9.36
CA GLY A 384 -4.92 -16.14 8.05
C GLY A 384 -3.94 -16.11 6.87
N LYS A 385 -2.75 -16.70 7.00
CA LYS A 385 -1.71 -16.63 5.96
C LYS A 385 -2.20 -17.12 4.60
N SER A 386 -1.94 -16.34 3.54
CA SER A 386 -2.04 -16.78 2.15
C SER A 386 -0.71 -17.35 1.64
N GLY A 387 -0.79 -18.35 0.74
CA GLY A 387 0.40 -18.93 0.08
C GLY A 387 1.25 -17.93 -0.74
N ALA A 388 0.76 -16.70 -0.94
CA ALA A 388 1.51 -15.62 -1.55
C ALA A 388 2.71 -15.16 -0.70
N VAL A 389 2.62 -15.26 0.63
CA VAL A 389 3.75 -14.97 1.53
C VAL A 389 4.86 -15.99 1.33
N ASP A 390 4.50 -17.27 1.28
CA ASP A 390 5.41 -18.40 1.02
C ASP A 390 6.12 -18.22 -0.32
N GLN A 391 5.36 -17.94 -1.37
CA GLN A 391 5.89 -17.68 -2.70
C GLN A 391 6.90 -16.52 -2.71
N GLU A 392 6.54 -15.37 -2.13
CA GLU A 392 7.42 -14.18 -2.12
C GLU A 392 8.73 -14.45 -1.36
N ILE A 393 8.66 -15.19 -0.25
CA ILE A 393 9.85 -15.59 0.52
C ILE A 393 10.74 -16.52 -0.32
N GLY A 394 10.19 -17.58 -0.87
CA GLY A 394 10.94 -18.61 -1.60
C GLY A 394 11.50 -18.13 -2.94
N GLN A 395 10.72 -17.36 -3.70
CA GLN A 395 11.05 -16.99 -5.08
C GLN A 395 11.67 -15.59 -5.23
N THR A 396 11.48 -14.69 -4.26
CA THR A 396 12.05 -13.33 -4.32
C THR A 396 13.11 -13.11 -3.25
N ILE A 397 12.80 -13.37 -1.97
CA ILE A 397 13.70 -12.98 -0.89
C ILE A 397 14.91 -13.90 -0.82
N LEU A 398 14.68 -15.22 -0.77
CA LEU A 398 15.74 -16.22 -0.66
C LEU A 398 16.83 -16.05 -1.73
N PRO A 399 16.51 -15.96 -3.05
CA PRO A 399 17.53 -15.75 -4.08
C PRO A 399 18.34 -14.49 -3.89
N ARG A 400 17.69 -13.38 -3.53
CA ARG A 400 18.39 -12.12 -3.32
C ARG A 400 19.38 -12.17 -2.16
N LEU A 401 19.06 -12.91 -1.08
CA LEU A 401 19.97 -13.06 0.05
C LEU A 401 21.25 -13.80 -0.34
N PHE A 402 21.11 -14.92 -1.07
CA PHE A 402 22.29 -15.70 -1.44
C PHE A 402 23.09 -15.08 -2.60
N GLU A 403 22.43 -14.43 -3.57
CA GLU A 403 23.11 -13.67 -4.63
C GLU A 403 23.93 -12.51 -4.08
N ALA A 404 23.47 -11.90 -2.98
CA ALA A 404 24.20 -10.86 -2.26
C ALA A 404 25.25 -11.41 -1.27
N GLY A 405 25.42 -12.73 -1.18
CA GLY A 405 26.39 -13.36 -0.29
C GLY A 405 26.09 -13.19 1.20
N LYS A 406 24.82 -12.99 1.61
CA LYS A 406 24.44 -12.78 3.02
C LYS A 406 24.23 -14.10 3.77
N GLN A 407 25.31 -14.86 3.95
CA GLN A 407 25.28 -16.21 4.56
C GLN A 407 24.48 -16.27 5.87
N GLU A 408 24.71 -15.36 6.82
CA GLU A 408 24.01 -15.37 8.12
C GLU A 408 22.49 -15.17 7.99
N LEU A 409 22.05 -14.24 7.14
CA LEU A 409 20.62 -13.99 6.91
C LEU A 409 19.99 -15.13 6.12
N THR A 410 20.70 -15.69 5.15
CA THR A 410 20.27 -16.87 4.37
C THR A 410 20.06 -18.07 5.29
N LEU A 411 21.01 -18.40 6.16
CA LEU A 411 20.88 -19.49 7.13
C LEU A 411 19.72 -19.26 8.10
N LYS A 412 19.54 -18.02 8.57
CA LYS A 412 18.41 -17.67 9.44
C LYS A 412 17.07 -17.86 8.73
N LEU A 413 16.97 -17.48 7.45
CA LEU A 413 15.76 -17.67 6.66
C LEU A 413 15.52 -19.15 6.37
N LEU A 414 16.54 -19.91 5.99
CA LEU A 414 16.46 -21.36 5.77
C LEU A 414 15.92 -22.07 7.02
N LYS A 415 16.43 -21.72 8.20
CA LYS A 415 15.94 -22.27 9.48
C LYS A 415 14.45 -21.99 9.69
N ILE A 416 13.98 -20.80 9.34
CA ILE A 416 12.55 -20.44 9.42
C ILE A 416 11.74 -21.25 8.41
N MET A 417 12.21 -21.37 7.17
CA MET A 417 11.51 -22.11 6.11
C MET A 417 11.31 -23.60 6.46
N LEU A 418 12.29 -24.20 7.17
CA LEU A 418 12.24 -25.59 7.64
C LEU A 418 11.52 -25.75 9.00
N GLU A 419 11.02 -24.67 9.60
CA GLU A 419 10.32 -24.80 10.87
C GLU A 419 8.99 -25.53 10.70
N VAL A 420 8.57 -26.26 11.73
CA VAL A 420 7.31 -27.02 11.76
C VAL A 420 6.39 -26.54 12.88
N LYS A 421 5.10 -26.79 12.70
CA LYS A 421 4.05 -26.61 13.70
C LYS A 421 3.30 -27.92 13.92
N SER A 422 2.77 -28.10 15.12
CA SER A 422 1.86 -29.19 15.44
C SER A 422 0.42 -28.72 15.23
N VAL A 423 -0.31 -29.35 14.30
CA VAL A 423 -1.72 -29.12 14.02
C VAL A 423 -2.45 -30.45 14.17
N ASP A 424 -3.39 -30.53 15.12
CA ASP A 424 -4.16 -31.75 15.42
C ASP A 424 -3.29 -32.99 15.68
N GLY A 425 -2.14 -32.80 16.34
CA GLY A 425 -1.17 -33.86 16.64
C GLY A 425 -0.33 -34.30 15.45
N ARG A 426 -0.46 -33.65 14.29
CA ARG A 426 0.38 -33.87 13.11
C ARG A 426 1.38 -32.74 12.96
N ILE A 427 2.62 -33.11 12.62
CA ILE A 427 3.68 -32.13 12.34
C ILE A 427 3.57 -31.71 10.89
N GLN A 428 3.56 -30.40 10.66
CA GLN A 428 3.46 -29.81 9.33
C GLN A 428 4.45 -28.65 9.20
N PRO A 429 5.07 -28.42 8.03
CA PRO A 429 5.91 -27.26 7.83
C PRO A 429 5.09 -25.96 8.02
N ILE A 430 5.73 -24.91 8.55
CA ILE A 430 5.08 -23.59 8.63
C ILE A 430 4.92 -22.98 7.25
N MET A 431 5.85 -23.27 6.34
CA MET A 431 5.77 -22.93 4.93
C MET A 431 4.95 -23.99 4.19
N ASP A 432 4.15 -23.57 3.22
CA ASP A 432 3.42 -24.51 2.37
C ASP A 432 4.38 -25.46 1.64
N GLY A 433 4.03 -26.75 1.60
CA GLY A 433 4.91 -27.80 1.10
C GLY A 433 5.31 -27.61 -0.36
N TYR A 434 4.40 -27.13 -1.21
CA TYR A 434 4.71 -26.89 -2.62
C TYR A 434 5.73 -25.76 -2.78
N TRP A 435 5.52 -24.64 -2.08
CA TRP A 435 6.45 -23.51 -2.16
C TRP A 435 7.81 -23.83 -1.53
N LEU A 436 7.83 -24.62 -0.46
CA LEU A 436 9.07 -25.08 0.13
C LEU A 436 9.83 -26.03 -0.81
N GLU A 437 9.15 -27.01 -1.39
CA GLU A 437 9.73 -27.94 -2.38
C GLU A 437 10.30 -27.18 -3.58
N SER A 438 9.54 -26.24 -4.15
CA SER A 438 9.99 -25.38 -5.25
C SER A 438 11.24 -24.59 -4.87
N ALA A 439 11.24 -23.91 -3.72
CA ALA A 439 12.39 -23.11 -3.28
C ALA A 439 13.65 -23.95 -3.08
N LEU A 440 13.55 -25.12 -2.44
CA LEU A 440 14.71 -25.99 -2.20
C LEU A 440 15.22 -26.63 -3.49
N LYS A 441 14.34 -27.05 -4.41
CA LYS A 441 14.75 -27.59 -5.72
C LYS A 441 15.44 -26.56 -6.59
N GLU A 442 14.88 -25.35 -6.66
CA GLU A 442 15.39 -24.28 -7.53
C GLU A 442 16.69 -23.68 -7.00
N HIS A 443 16.91 -23.70 -5.69
CA HIS A 443 17.99 -22.96 -5.05
C HIS A 443 18.95 -23.81 -4.21
N GLY A 444 18.77 -25.14 -4.13
CA GLY A 444 19.58 -26.04 -3.30
C GLY A 444 21.08 -25.92 -3.55
N GLN A 445 21.51 -25.91 -4.81
CA GLN A 445 22.92 -25.73 -5.17
C GLN A 445 23.48 -24.37 -4.73
N ALA A 446 22.70 -23.30 -4.86
CA ALA A 446 23.13 -21.96 -4.46
C ALA A 446 23.27 -21.87 -2.92
N LEU A 447 22.38 -22.55 -2.19
CA LEU A 447 22.46 -22.69 -0.74
C LEU A 447 23.70 -23.49 -0.33
N ALA A 448 24.01 -24.60 -0.98
CA ALA A 448 25.24 -25.36 -0.74
C ALA A 448 26.49 -24.51 -0.95
N ASN A 449 26.54 -23.78 -2.07
CA ASN A 449 27.69 -22.96 -2.43
C ASN A 449 27.94 -21.81 -1.45
N LEU A 450 26.88 -21.18 -0.91
CA LEU A 450 27.02 -20.05 0.01
C LEU A 450 27.15 -20.48 1.47
N CYS A 451 26.33 -21.44 1.90
CA CYS A 451 26.14 -21.78 3.31
C CYS A 451 26.84 -23.07 3.71
N GLY A 452 27.42 -23.82 2.77
CA GLY A 452 28.24 -24.99 3.06
C GLY A 452 27.52 -26.03 3.92
N VAL A 453 28.30 -26.65 4.80
CA VAL A 453 27.83 -27.69 5.73
C VAL A 453 26.81 -27.16 6.74
N GLU A 454 26.81 -25.85 7.04
CA GLU A 454 25.89 -25.23 7.97
C GLU A 454 24.43 -25.27 7.48
N ALA A 455 24.21 -25.28 6.17
CA ALA A 455 22.88 -25.53 5.60
C ALA A 455 22.41 -26.96 5.89
N ALA A 456 23.29 -27.95 5.74
CA ALA A 456 22.99 -29.34 6.08
C ALA A 456 22.75 -29.50 7.59
N HIS A 457 23.54 -28.84 8.45
CA HIS A 457 23.31 -28.85 9.90
C HIS A 457 21.94 -28.28 10.28
N THR A 458 21.48 -27.24 9.58
CA THR A 458 20.14 -26.67 9.78
C THR A 458 19.06 -27.70 9.46
N ALA A 459 19.19 -28.42 8.34
CA ALA A 459 18.25 -29.47 7.95
C ALA A 459 18.32 -30.71 8.86
N LEU A 460 19.52 -31.13 9.28
CA LEU A 460 19.73 -32.23 10.24
C LEU A 460 19.11 -31.93 11.60
N ALA A 461 19.23 -30.69 12.10
CA ALA A 461 18.55 -30.29 13.32
C ALA A 461 17.03 -30.49 13.20
N GLN A 462 16.46 -30.18 12.03
CA GLN A 462 15.05 -30.40 11.77
C GLN A 462 14.68 -31.89 11.66
N ILE A 463 15.52 -32.71 11.03
CA ILE A 463 15.35 -34.18 10.99
C ILE A 463 15.30 -34.76 12.39
N ARG A 464 16.19 -34.31 13.29
CA ARG A 464 16.20 -34.75 14.69
C ARG A 464 14.93 -34.35 15.44
N VAL A 465 14.39 -33.14 15.18
CA VAL A 465 13.09 -32.71 15.75
C VAL A 465 11.96 -33.63 15.29
N LEU A 466 11.92 -33.98 14.00
CA LEU A 466 10.92 -34.89 13.44
C LEU A 466 11.04 -36.30 14.02
N ALA A 467 12.25 -36.85 14.05
CA ALA A 467 12.55 -38.17 14.62
C ALA A 467 12.17 -38.29 16.10
N ALA A 468 12.42 -37.23 16.88
CA ALA A 468 12.07 -37.20 18.30
C ALA A 468 10.56 -37.14 18.54
N ALA A 469 9.81 -36.57 17.60
CA ALA A 469 8.37 -36.42 17.73
C ALA A 469 7.58 -37.61 17.16
N ASP A 470 8.13 -38.30 16.15
CA ASP A 470 7.61 -39.55 15.62
C ASP A 470 8.75 -40.47 15.15
N ALA A 471 8.94 -41.60 15.85
CA ALA A 471 9.95 -42.60 15.54
C ALA A 471 9.77 -43.27 14.17
N PHE A 472 8.57 -43.16 13.57
CA PHE A 472 8.27 -43.73 12.25
C PHE A 472 8.22 -42.66 11.14
N ALA A 473 8.55 -41.40 11.43
CA ALA A 473 8.44 -40.27 10.50
C ALA A 473 9.14 -40.51 9.14
N PHE A 474 10.19 -41.35 9.12
CA PHE A 474 11.03 -41.62 7.96
C PHE A 474 10.88 -43.05 7.41
N HIS A 475 9.96 -43.85 7.95
CA HIS A 475 9.84 -45.27 7.61
C HIS A 475 9.50 -45.52 6.13
N PHE A 476 8.82 -44.56 5.49
CA PHE A 476 8.39 -44.67 4.09
C PHE A 476 9.47 -44.26 3.07
N ILE A 477 10.61 -43.71 3.52
CA ILE A 477 11.72 -43.38 2.64
C ILE A 477 12.40 -44.69 2.21
N GLN A 478 12.22 -45.10 0.96
CA GLN A 478 12.79 -46.34 0.44
C GLN A 478 14.30 -46.26 0.22
N LEU A 479 14.76 -45.12 -0.29
CA LEU A 479 16.17 -44.85 -0.56
C LEU A 479 16.41 -43.36 -0.40
N VAL A 480 17.52 -42.97 0.23
CA VAL A 480 17.90 -41.57 0.33
C VAL A 480 18.31 -41.02 -1.04
N GLU A 481 17.58 -40.03 -1.55
CA GLU A 481 17.86 -39.34 -2.81
C GLU A 481 18.66 -38.05 -2.56
N SER A 482 19.69 -37.80 -3.36
CA SER A 482 20.50 -36.56 -3.29
C SER A 482 20.20 -35.61 -4.46
N ASP A 483 19.58 -36.10 -5.53
CA ASP A 483 19.13 -35.30 -6.66
C ASP A 483 17.69 -34.85 -6.45
N LEU A 484 17.54 -33.62 -5.94
CA LEU A 484 16.24 -33.00 -5.68
C LEU A 484 15.32 -32.97 -6.92
N SER A 485 15.86 -33.00 -8.15
CA SER A 485 15.04 -32.97 -9.36
C SER A 485 14.22 -34.25 -9.57
N ARG A 486 14.60 -35.35 -8.91
CA ARG A 486 13.91 -36.65 -8.99
C ARG A 486 12.75 -36.78 -8.01
N LEU A 487 12.66 -35.89 -7.03
CA LEU A 487 11.51 -35.84 -6.15
C LEU A 487 10.27 -35.43 -6.95
N SER A 488 9.14 -36.07 -6.66
CA SER A 488 7.86 -35.72 -7.27
C SER A 488 6.78 -35.76 -6.20
N HIS A 489 6.32 -34.58 -5.77
CA HIS A 489 5.35 -34.46 -4.68
C HIS A 489 5.85 -35.11 -3.38
N ALA A 490 7.14 -34.89 -3.09
CA ALA A 490 7.75 -35.41 -1.89
C ALA A 490 7.02 -34.88 -0.66
N ASP A 491 6.81 -35.76 0.32
CA ASP A 491 6.35 -35.29 1.62
C ASP A 491 7.46 -34.48 2.31
N TYR A 492 7.11 -33.86 3.44
CA TYR A 492 8.05 -33.01 4.15
C TYR A 492 9.29 -33.76 4.64
N THR A 493 9.15 -35.03 5.07
CA THR A 493 10.27 -35.78 5.66
C THR A 493 11.24 -36.22 4.57
N GLU A 494 10.73 -36.69 3.43
CA GLU A 494 11.51 -36.99 2.24
C GLU A 494 12.22 -35.75 1.71
N LEU A 495 11.53 -34.61 1.63
CA LEU A 495 12.12 -33.35 1.16
C LEU A 495 13.31 -32.90 2.00
N VAL A 496 13.20 -32.91 3.33
CA VAL A 496 14.31 -32.46 4.21
C VAL A 496 15.49 -33.43 4.19
N VAL A 497 15.23 -34.74 4.15
CA VAL A 497 16.29 -35.77 4.01
C VAL A 497 17.03 -35.61 2.69
N SER A 498 16.28 -35.41 1.61
CA SER A 498 16.85 -35.29 0.27
C SER A 498 17.60 -33.97 0.10
N PHE A 499 17.09 -32.88 0.67
CA PHE A 499 17.81 -31.60 0.72
C PHE A 499 19.12 -31.71 1.50
N THR A 500 19.11 -32.38 2.66
CA THR A 500 20.34 -32.62 3.44
C THR A 500 21.39 -33.37 2.61
N SER A 501 20.96 -34.44 1.94
CA SER A 501 21.84 -35.28 1.11
C SER A 501 22.32 -34.53 -0.15
N ASN A 502 21.48 -33.68 -0.73
CA ASN A 502 21.85 -32.80 -1.83
C ASN A 502 22.95 -31.80 -1.44
N ILE A 503 22.87 -31.20 -0.24
CA ILE A 503 23.93 -30.34 0.28
C ILE A 503 25.22 -31.14 0.45
N PHE A 504 25.18 -32.30 1.11
CA PHE A 504 26.35 -33.16 1.28
C PHE A 504 27.01 -33.54 -0.05
N GLN A 505 26.24 -33.90 -1.07
CA GLN A 505 26.76 -34.18 -2.41
C GLN A 505 27.48 -32.98 -3.04
N SER A 506 27.06 -31.75 -2.68
CA SER A 506 27.49 -30.52 -3.32
C SER A 506 28.68 -29.83 -2.64
N VAL A 507 28.92 -30.10 -1.36
CA VAL A 507 30.00 -29.49 -0.57
C VAL A 507 31.27 -30.34 -0.60
N ASP A 508 32.39 -29.73 -0.21
CA ASP A 508 33.69 -30.39 -0.13
C ASP A 508 33.67 -31.54 0.89
N PRO A 509 34.07 -32.77 0.51
CA PRO A 509 33.98 -33.93 1.40
C PRO A 509 34.78 -33.79 2.71
N GLU A 510 35.90 -33.05 2.70
CA GLU A 510 36.67 -32.76 3.92
C GLU A 510 35.81 -32.00 4.96
N SER A 511 34.93 -31.10 4.50
CA SER A 511 34.10 -30.27 5.38
C SER A 511 32.95 -31.03 6.04
N ILE A 512 32.59 -32.21 5.53
CA ILE A 512 31.47 -33.02 6.04
C ILE A 512 31.91 -34.27 6.78
N GLU A 513 33.18 -34.66 6.72
CA GLU A 513 33.71 -35.91 7.27
C GLU A 513 33.32 -36.11 8.76
N GLU A 514 33.60 -35.12 9.62
CA GLU A 514 33.25 -35.16 11.04
C GLU A 514 31.73 -35.30 11.27
N THR A 515 30.94 -34.63 10.42
CA THR A 515 29.47 -34.71 10.49
C THR A 515 28.99 -36.10 10.08
N VAL A 516 29.52 -36.66 9.00
CA VAL A 516 29.19 -38.01 8.52
C VAL A 516 29.57 -39.05 9.59
N GLN A 517 30.76 -38.95 10.17
CA GLN A 517 31.19 -39.82 11.27
C GLN A 517 30.24 -39.75 12.47
N THR A 518 29.80 -38.54 12.84
CA THR A 518 28.83 -38.36 13.93
C THR A 518 27.49 -39.01 13.60
N LEU A 519 26.99 -38.86 12.37
CA LEU A 519 25.72 -39.43 11.92
C LEU A 519 25.72 -40.96 11.92
N LEU A 520 26.86 -41.60 11.64
CA LEU A 520 27.01 -43.06 11.74
C LEU A 520 26.79 -43.59 13.17
N GLN A 521 27.06 -42.77 14.18
CA GLN A 521 26.91 -43.11 15.59
C GLN A 521 25.54 -42.72 16.17
N GLU A 522 24.69 -42.05 15.38
CA GLU A 522 23.38 -41.64 15.86
C GLU A 522 22.41 -42.83 16.00
N PRO A 523 21.53 -42.80 17.03
CA PRO A 523 20.64 -43.92 17.31
C PRO A 523 19.53 -44.07 16.26
N HIS A 524 19.11 -42.98 15.62
CA HIS A 524 18.04 -43.01 14.64
C HIS A 524 18.58 -43.40 13.26
N THR A 525 17.97 -44.40 12.62
CA THR A 525 18.51 -45.03 11.41
C THR A 525 18.58 -44.09 10.21
N ILE A 526 17.64 -43.13 10.08
CA ILE A 526 17.71 -42.12 9.00
C ILE A 526 19.04 -41.34 8.98
N SER A 527 19.64 -41.05 10.14
CA SER A 527 20.92 -40.35 10.24
C SER A 527 22.04 -41.17 9.63
N LYS A 528 22.09 -42.47 9.96
CA LYS A 528 23.03 -43.42 9.36
C LYS A 528 22.80 -43.58 7.86
N ARG A 529 21.55 -43.63 7.40
CA ARG A 529 21.21 -43.72 5.96
C ARG A 529 21.74 -42.50 5.18
N ILE A 530 21.57 -41.29 5.71
CA ILE A 530 22.15 -40.06 5.14
C ILE A 530 23.68 -40.14 5.10
N ALA A 531 24.31 -40.64 6.17
CA ALA A 531 25.77 -40.81 6.22
C ALA A 531 26.28 -41.80 5.16
N VAL A 532 25.64 -42.98 5.03
CA VAL A 532 26.00 -43.97 4.00
C VAL A 532 25.79 -43.41 2.59
N LYS A 533 24.75 -42.60 2.38
CA LYS A 533 24.55 -41.90 1.12
C LYS A 533 25.66 -40.90 0.83
N ALA A 534 26.09 -40.11 1.82
CA ALA A 534 27.23 -39.20 1.66
C ALA A 534 28.54 -39.95 1.34
N ILE A 535 28.80 -41.09 2.00
CA ILE A 535 29.94 -41.97 1.68
C ILE A 535 29.81 -42.49 0.25
N THR A 536 28.62 -42.85 -0.20
CA THR A 536 28.38 -43.32 -1.57
C THR A 536 28.73 -42.24 -2.59
N ASP A 537 28.30 -41.00 -2.35
CA ASP A 537 28.49 -39.88 -3.27
C ASP A 537 29.95 -39.37 -3.27
N HIS A 538 30.65 -39.47 -2.14
CA HIS A 538 32.05 -39.02 -1.97
C HIS A 538 33.01 -40.17 -1.64
N TYR A 539 32.80 -41.33 -2.27
CA TYR A 539 33.46 -42.58 -1.88
C TYR A 539 34.98 -42.48 -1.82
N SER A 540 35.61 -41.82 -2.80
CA SER A 540 37.07 -41.70 -2.86
C SER A 540 37.69 -41.05 -1.61
N HIS A 541 36.94 -40.18 -0.92
CA HIS A 541 37.39 -39.45 0.26
C HIS A 541 36.90 -40.11 1.56
N LEU A 542 35.61 -40.49 1.59
CA LEU A 542 34.95 -40.95 2.82
C LEU A 542 34.94 -42.48 2.99
N LYS A 543 35.48 -43.26 2.05
CA LYS A 543 35.42 -44.74 2.14
C LYS A 543 36.01 -45.32 3.42
N HIS A 544 36.98 -44.64 4.03
CA HIS A 544 37.59 -45.10 5.28
C HIS A 544 36.54 -45.26 6.39
N LEU A 545 35.54 -44.37 6.46
CA LEU A 545 34.43 -44.46 7.43
C LEU A 545 33.57 -45.72 7.26
N PHE A 546 33.47 -46.25 6.04
CA PHE A 546 32.76 -47.50 5.77
C PHE A 546 33.60 -48.72 6.13
N TRP A 547 34.90 -48.71 5.81
CA TRP A 547 35.78 -49.86 6.07
C TRP A 547 36.20 -49.99 7.54
N GLU A 548 36.21 -48.88 8.28
CA GLU A 548 36.49 -48.83 9.71
C GLU A 548 35.21 -48.97 10.57
N TRP A 549 34.07 -49.29 9.94
CA TRP A 549 32.81 -49.48 10.65
C TRP A 549 32.93 -50.60 11.69
N GLU A 550 32.49 -50.32 12.92
CA GLU A 550 32.52 -51.31 14.00
C GLU A 550 31.50 -52.43 13.75
N GLY A 551 31.99 -53.63 13.45
CA GLY A 551 31.16 -54.81 13.17
C GLY A 551 30.90 -55.03 11.69
N ASN A 552 29.82 -55.74 11.36
CA ASN A 552 29.40 -55.97 9.98
C ASN A 552 28.31 -54.95 9.60
N PRO A 553 28.60 -53.96 8.73
CA PRO A 553 27.61 -52.96 8.32
C PRO A 553 26.41 -53.58 7.59
N LEU A 554 26.52 -54.79 7.03
CA LEU A 554 25.42 -55.50 6.37
C LEU A 554 24.40 -56.11 7.34
N ASP A 555 24.74 -56.21 8.64
CA ASP A 555 23.82 -56.67 9.69
C ASP A 555 22.74 -55.61 9.99
N GLU A 556 22.99 -54.33 9.66
CA GLU A 556 22.01 -53.26 9.83
C GLU A 556 20.92 -53.31 8.76
N ILE A 557 19.86 -54.10 9.02
CA ILE A 557 18.77 -54.38 8.08
C ILE A 557 18.15 -53.10 7.48
N GLU A 558 17.99 -52.05 8.28
CA GLU A 558 17.40 -50.78 7.83
C GLU A 558 18.30 -49.97 6.89
N LEU A 559 19.59 -50.29 6.80
CA LEU A 559 20.56 -49.65 5.90
C LEU A 559 20.72 -50.40 4.57
N LYS A 560 20.09 -51.56 4.40
CA LYS A 560 20.26 -52.42 3.21
C LYS A 560 20.09 -51.69 1.87
N PRO A 561 19.10 -50.79 1.67
CA PRO A 561 18.97 -50.07 0.41
C PRO A 561 20.21 -49.22 0.10
N GLU A 562 20.68 -48.43 1.07
CA GLU A 562 21.86 -47.58 0.91
C GLU A 562 23.15 -48.38 0.82
N MET A 563 23.30 -49.47 1.58
CA MET A 563 24.46 -50.36 1.51
C MET A 563 24.57 -51.03 0.13
N TYR A 564 23.44 -51.52 -0.40
CA TYR A 564 23.39 -52.08 -1.74
C TYR A 564 23.80 -51.04 -2.78
N GLN A 565 23.28 -49.81 -2.68
CA GLN A 565 23.64 -48.73 -3.59
C GLN A 565 25.12 -48.36 -3.50
N LEU A 566 25.69 -48.29 -2.29
CA LEU A 566 27.11 -48.01 -2.06
C LEU A 566 27.98 -49.04 -2.77
N ILE A 567 27.73 -50.32 -2.54
CA ILE A 567 28.48 -51.43 -3.12
C ILE A 567 28.30 -51.46 -4.63
N GLN A 568 27.05 -51.37 -5.11
CA GLN A 568 26.75 -51.41 -6.55
C GLN A 568 27.47 -50.29 -7.30
N THR A 569 27.43 -49.07 -6.75
CA THR A 569 28.01 -47.88 -7.40
C THR A 569 29.54 -47.92 -7.37
N ASN A 570 30.14 -48.35 -6.26
CA ASN A 570 31.57 -48.18 -6.01
C ASN A 570 32.41 -49.47 -6.12
N SER A 571 31.80 -50.63 -6.37
CA SER A 571 32.49 -51.94 -6.46
C SER A 571 33.70 -51.95 -7.40
N HIS A 572 33.65 -51.17 -8.49
CA HIS A 572 34.75 -51.05 -9.44
C HIS A 572 36.02 -50.38 -8.86
N ALA A 573 35.89 -49.68 -7.74
CA ALA A 573 36.98 -49.01 -7.02
C ALA A 573 37.52 -49.83 -5.84
N PHE A 574 36.97 -51.02 -5.60
CA PHE A 574 37.39 -51.87 -4.48
C PHE A 574 38.70 -52.60 -4.83
N SER A 575 39.58 -52.69 -3.86
CA SER A 575 40.73 -53.59 -3.87
C SER A 575 40.32 -55.04 -3.66
N GLU A 576 41.21 -55.98 -3.97
CA GLU A 576 40.96 -57.40 -3.73
C GLU A 576 40.64 -57.70 -2.25
N GLY A 577 41.33 -57.06 -1.31
CA GLY A 577 41.06 -57.22 0.12
C GLY A 577 39.70 -56.68 0.55
N GLU A 578 39.30 -55.51 0.02
CA GLU A 578 37.98 -54.93 0.25
C GLU A 578 36.86 -55.84 -0.33
N MET A 579 37.09 -56.48 -1.49
CA MET A 579 36.14 -57.46 -2.05
C MET A 579 36.03 -58.73 -1.20
N GLU A 580 37.14 -59.25 -0.70
CA GLU A 580 37.14 -60.42 0.18
C GLU A 580 36.41 -60.13 1.51
N GLN A 581 36.60 -58.94 2.08
CA GLN A 581 35.89 -58.49 3.28
C GLN A 581 34.38 -58.42 3.06
N ILE A 582 33.91 -57.90 1.92
CA ILE A 582 32.47 -57.89 1.56
C ILE A 582 31.92 -59.31 1.48
N LEU A 583 32.65 -60.25 0.85
CA LEU A 583 32.21 -61.65 0.75
C LEU A 583 32.10 -62.30 2.14
N GLN A 584 33.08 -62.05 3.02
CA GLN A 584 33.04 -62.52 4.40
C GLN A 584 31.82 -61.97 5.15
N TRP A 585 31.51 -60.68 5.00
CA TRP A 585 30.31 -60.06 5.59
C TRP A 585 29.00 -60.66 5.07
N ILE A 586 28.94 -61.02 3.78
CA ILE A 586 27.76 -61.68 3.17
C ILE A 586 27.61 -63.11 3.69
N GLU A 587 28.71 -63.84 3.81
CA GLU A 587 28.70 -65.21 4.34
C GLU A 587 28.29 -65.22 5.82
N SER A 588 28.75 -64.26 6.62
CA SER A 588 28.38 -64.16 8.04
C SER A 588 26.94 -63.70 8.29
N THR A 589 26.25 -63.13 7.30
CA THR A 589 24.83 -62.73 7.41
C THR A 589 23.84 -63.86 7.06
N GLN A 590 24.33 -65.01 6.56
CA GLN A 590 23.50 -66.14 6.15
C GLN A 590 23.23 -67.17 7.26
N ASP A 591 23.93 -67.04 8.40
CA ASP A 591 23.67 -67.75 9.66
C ASP A 591 22.75 -66.93 10.58
#